data_AF-W0EWH1-F1
#
_entry.id   AF-W0EWH1-F1
#
_cell.length_a   1.000
_cell.length_b   1.000
_cell.length_c   1.000
_cell.angle_alpha   90.00
_cell.angle_beta   90.00
_cell.angle_gamma   90.00
#
_symmetry.space_group_name_H-M   'P 1'
#
loop_
_entity.id
_entity.type
_entity.pdbx_description
1 polymer ?
#
loop_
_entity_poly.entity_id
_entity_poly.type
_entity_poly.pdbx_seq_one_letter_code
_entity_poly.pdbx_strand_id
1 'polypeptide(L)'
;MLEVIDISNTASIDIFAHEDRKEALIRFVCDKSMELIFKSNYDSPYHKDILSITIDTIGTDKQYSLVIPTEGKGTSYDGRILTIYCNGFDKYEMPNFNFPAGLAKTYQVSDPYRKLKNPYFQAIDNATKLFASGNYIQAKTQLALAKQTPEYKLYNDSVDYKMAAADSIIKWRDLGDAALKEINYMTASRYFDKILKLNPQDEYVRDKYESTLISMSTDCQNYFMLAEDLFANKDYDRALTYYQKIIDQECILATQAQEKILYIKDWKESRKSKSEFFVYEYNPTTPIGFSVGTCNTHKSGGFFTLRTNVDVFHAMKGVPDELIHPRANVAFGWVIKVYPPVWFTLGPGYSGHGIWKTVLDEDNEEEHEFVWANAISPEVGVIVKFWHITLKYSFQYNFNLEPSYSDMFKKMGHYVGIGVCW
;
A
#
# COMPACT_ATOMS: atom_id res chain seq x y z
N MET A 1 -54.64 -24.00 -15.25
CA MET A 1 -54.97 -23.14 -16.41
C MET A 1 -53.72 -22.80 -17.23
N LEU A 2 -53.77 -23.03 -18.54
CA LEU A 2 -52.72 -22.65 -19.49
C LEU A 2 -52.70 -21.14 -19.70
N GLU A 3 -51.52 -20.56 -19.91
CA GLU A 3 -51.36 -19.18 -20.35
C GLU A 3 -51.07 -19.15 -21.85
N VAL A 4 -51.87 -18.39 -22.61
CA VAL A 4 -51.75 -18.22 -24.06
C VAL A 4 -51.64 -16.73 -24.36
N ILE A 5 -50.50 -16.31 -24.94
CA ILE A 5 -50.18 -14.90 -25.19
C ILE A 5 -49.94 -14.70 -26.69
N ASP A 6 -50.56 -13.68 -27.29
CA ASP A 6 -50.28 -13.28 -28.67
C ASP A 6 -48.89 -12.62 -28.73
N ILE A 7 -47.95 -13.26 -29.43
CA ILE A 7 -46.57 -12.78 -29.62
C ILE A 7 -46.29 -12.41 -31.08
N SER A 8 -47.33 -12.21 -31.87
CA SER A 8 -47.21 -11.83 -33.27
C SER A 8 -46.37 -10.55 -33.39
N ASN A 9 -45.32 -10.59 -34.22
CA ASN A 9 -44.39 -9.50 -34.37
C ASN A 9 -45.09 -8.30 -35.05
N THR A 10 -45.41 -7.24 -34.30
CA THR A 10 -46.17 -6.08 -34.83
C THR A 10 -45.40 -5.28 -35.90
N ALA A 11 -44.09 -5.53 -36.06
CA ALA A 11 -43.24 -4.87 -37.04
C ALA A 11 -43.11 -5.63 -38.39
N SER A 12 -43.54 -6.89 -38.44
CA SER A 12 -43.53 -7.70 -39.66
C SER A 12 -44.84 -8.48 -39.70
N ILE A 13 -45.83 -7.92 -40.40
CA ILE A 13 -46.97 -8.71 -40.87
C ILE A 13 -46.32 -9.84 -41.68
N ASP A 14 -46.25 -11.04 -41.09
CA ASP A 14 -45.95 -12.25 -41.84
C ASP A 14 -47.13 -12.42 -42.78
N ILE A 15 -47.03 -11.77 -43.95
CA ILE A 15 -47.97 -11.96 -45.04
C ILE A 15 -47.84 -13.44 -45.37
N PHE A 16 -48.88 -14.21 -45.09
CA PHE A 16 -49.00 -15.56 -45.62
C PHE A 16 -49.15 -15.40 -47.13
N ALA A 17 -48.01 -15.29 -47.83
CA ALA A 17 -47.93 -14.87 -49.20
C ALA A 17 -48.59 -15.91 -50.10
N HIS A 18 -49.83 -15.67 -50.47
CA HIS A 18 -50.40 -15.98 -51.78
C HIS A 18 -51.77 -15.28 -51.86
N GLU A 19 -51.87 -14.28 -52.75
CA GLU A 19 -53.02 -13.37 -52.93
C GLU A 19 -54.37 -14.06 -53.26
N ASP A 20 -54.39 -15.39 -53.40
CA ASP A 20 -55.57 -16.17 -53.79
C ASP A 20 -56.08 -17.18 -52.74
N ARG A 21 -55.47 -17.26 -51.55
CA ARG A 21 -55.89 -18.23 -50.52
C ARG A 21 -56.89 -17.65 -49.53
N LYS A 22 -58.07 -18.27 -49.48
CA LYS A 22 -59.17 -18.02 -48.53
C LYS A 22 -58.91 -18.66 -47.17
N GLU A 23 -57.69 -18.50 -46.65
CA GLU A 23 -57.17 -19.20 -45.47
C GLU A 23 -56.37 -18.25 -44.56
N ALA A 24 -56.32 -18.58 -43.27
CA ALA A 24 -55.47 -17.94 -42.27
C ALA A 24 -54.55 -18.99 -41.61
N LEU A 25 -53.35 -18.57 -41.21
CA LEU A 25 -52.37 -19.42 -40.52
C LEU A 25 -52.22 -18.99 -39.06
N ILE A 26 -52.28 -19.94 -38.14
CA ILE A 26 -52.03 -19.69 -36.72
C ILE A 26 -50.99 -20.63 -36.19
N ARG A 27 -49.97 -20.09 -35.56
CA ARG A 27 -48.88 -20.84 -34.94
C ARG A 27 -49.04 -20.78 -33.42
N PHE A 28 -48.96 -21.93 -32.76
CA PHE A 28 -48.84 -22.04 -31.31
C PHE A 28 -47.46 -22.61 -30.99
N VAL A 29 -46.65 -21.84 -30.26
CA VAL A 29 -45.31 -22.23 -29.82
C VAL A 29 -45.38 -22.62 -28.35
N CYS A 30 -44.84 -23.78 -27.98
CA CYS A 30 -44.82 -24.27 -26.61
C CYS A 30 -43.55 -25.08 -26.31
N ASP A 31 -43.30 -25.33 -25.02
CA ASP A 31 -42.24 -26.25 -24.60
C ASP A 31 -42.41 -27.64 -25.24
N LYS A 32 -41.30 -28.31 -25.58
CA LYS A 32 -41.30 -29.65 -26.17
C LYS A 32 -42.08 -30.72 -25.37
N SER A 33 -42.18 -30.55 -24.05
CA SER A 33 -42.92 -31.45 -23.16
C SER A 33 -44.44 -31.26 -23.21
N MET A 34 -44.93 -30.16 -23.78
CA MET A 34 -46.37 -29.91 -23.92
C MET A 34 -46.90 -30.59 -25.18
N GLU A 35 -48.04 -31.26 -25.05
CA GLU A 35 -48.75 -31.87 -26.17
C GLU A 35 -50.09 -31.16 -26.32
N LEU A 36 -50.17 -30.28 -27.32
CA LEU A 36 -51.37 -29.50 -27.59
C LEU A 36 -52.32 -30.25 -28.54
N ILE A 37 -53.60 -30.26 -28.18
CA ILE A 37 -54.69 -30.77 -29.01
C ILE A 37 -55.71 -29.65 -29.20
N PHE A 38 -56.17 -29.47 -30.42
CA PHE A 38 -57.05 -28.38 -30.82
C PHE A 38 -58.42 -28.91 -31.24
N LYS A 39 -59.50 -28.25 -30.81
CA LYS A 39 -60.87 -28.53 -31.26
C LYS A 39 -61.63 -27.23 -31.48
N SER A 40 -62.37 -27.12 -32.57
CA SER A 40 -63.37 -26.05 -32.70
C SER A 40 -64.74 -26.51 -32.21
N ASN A 41 -65.53 -25.58 -31.66
CA ASN A 41 -66.94 -25.80 -31.33
C ASN A 41 -67.86 -25.90 -32.57
N TYR A 42 -67.35 -25.60 -33.77
CA TYR A 42 -68.13 -25.61 -35.02
C TYR A 42 -67.68 -26.70 -36.01
N ASP A 43 -66.73 -27.55 -35.63
CA ASP A 43 -66.33 -28.71 -36.44
C ASP A 43 -67.50 -29.69 -36.57
N SER A 44 -67.88 -30.01 -37.81
CA SER A 44 -68.96 -30.93 -38.16
C SER A 44 -68.56 -31.83 -39.34
N PRO A 45 -69.31 -32.91 -39.64
CA PRO A 45 -69.03 -33.75 -40.80
C PRO A 45 -69.03 -33.02 -42.15
N TYR A 46 -69.69 -31.85 -42.22
CA TYR A 46 -69.87 -31.07 -43.44
C TYR A 46 -69.07 -29.76 -43.45
N HIS A 47 -68.40 -29.43 -42.34
CA HIS A 47 -67.61 -28.20 -42.19
C HIS A 47 -66.49 -28.40 -41.18
N LYS A 48 -65.26 -28.01 -41.54
CA LYS A 48 -64.12 -28.03 -40.61
C LYS A 48 -63.53 -26.63 -40.48
N ASP A 49 -63.41 -26.17 -39.25
CA ASP A 49 -62.75 -24.90 -38.91
C ASP A 49 -61.22 -25.06 -38.91
N ILE A 50 -60.72 -26.27 -38.65
CA ILE A 50 -59.29 -26.59 -38.71
C ILE A 50 -59.06 -27.51 -39.91
N LEU A 51 -58.45 -26.98 -40.98
CA LEU A 51 -58.19 -27.73 -42.22
C LEU A 51 -57.00 -28.67 -42.05
N SER A 52 -55.94 -28.20 -41.42
CA SER A 52 -54.73 -28.99 -41.13
C SER A 52 -54.00 -28.48 -39.90
N ILE A 53 -53.25 -29.39 -39.27
CA ILE A 53 -52.34 -29.11 -38.17
C ILE A 53 -50.99 -29.70 -38.55
N THR A 54 -49.97 -28.88 -38.71
CA THR A 54 -48.59 -29.33 -38.85
C THR A 54 -47.83 -29.11 -37.55
N ILE A 55 -46.95 -30.06 -37.20
CA ILE A 55 -46.17 -30.01 -35.96
C ILE A 55 -44.70 -30.02 -36.33
N ASP A 56 -44.02 -28.93 -36.00
CA ASP A 56 -42.58 -28.77 -36.20
C ASP A 56 -41.87 -28.68 -34.84
N THR A 57 -40.62 -29.12 -34.79
CA THR A 57 -39.77 -28.94 -33.59
C THR A 57 -38.61 -28.02 -33.97
N ILE A 58 -38.57 -26.84 -33.36
CA ILE A 58 -37.54 -25.83 -33.60
C ILE A 58 -36.77 -25.65 -32.30
N GLY A 59 -35.56 -26.22 -32.22
CA GLY A 59 -34.74 -26.17 -31.01
C GLY A 59 -35.42 -26.86 -29.80
N THR A 60 -35.69 -26.09 -28.75
CA THR A 60 -36.34 -26.55 -27.51
C THR A 60 -37.86 -26.52 -27.56
N ASP A 61 -38.43 -25.96 -28.63
CA ASP A 61 -39.84 -25.62 -28.72
C ASP A 61 -40.54 -26.48 -29.77
N LYS A 62 -41.80 -26.80 -29.50
CA LYS A 62 -42.74 -27.38 -30.46
C LYS A 62 -43.60 -26.27 -31.02
N GLN A 63 -43.76 -26.24 -32.33
CA GLN A 63 -44.64 -25.33 -33.04
C GLN A 63 -45.77 -26.11 -33.70
N TYR A 64 -47.01 -25.74 -33.37
CA TYR A 64 -48.22 -26.25 -33.99
C TYR A 64 -48.74 -25.19 -34.96
N SER A 65 -48.78 -25.48 -36.26
CA SER A 65 -49.31 -24.56 -37.27
C SER A 65 -50.67 -25.05 -37.77
N LEU A 66 -51.71 -24.25 -37.52
CA LEU A 66 -53.10 -24.51 -37.88
C LEU A 66 -53.47 -23.68 -39.11
N VAL A 67 -54.09 -24.31 -40.10
CA VAL A 67 -54.67 -23.63 -41.27
C VAL A 67 -56.19 -23.60 -41.15
N ILE A 68 -56.80 -22.42 -41.28
CA ILE A 68 -58.22 -22.16 -41.02
C ILE A 68 -58.87 -21.53 -42.25
N PRO A 69 -60.10 -21.92 -42.64
CA PRO A 69 -60.78 -21.32 -43.77
C PRO A 69 -61.44 -19.99 -43.38
N THR A 70 -61.33 -18.99 -44.26
CA THR A 70 -61.89 -17.64 -44.04
C THR A 70 -63.16 -17.37 -44.84
N GLU A 71 -63.54 -18.24 -45.79
CA GLU A 71 -64.79 -18.15 -46.56
C GLU A 71 -65.60 -19.47 -46.54
N GLY A 72 -66.93 -19.38 -46.34
CA GLY A 72 -67.86 -20.51 -46.33
C GLY A 72 -68.97 -20.41 -45.28
N LYS A 73 -69.94 -21.33 -45.29
CA LYS A 73 -70.95 -21.43 -44.21
C LYS A 73 -70.23 -21.67 -42.88
N GLY A 74 -70.39 -20.76 -41.92
CA GLY A 74 -69.73 -20.84 -40.61
C GLY A 74 -68.52 -19.91 -40.46
N THR A 75 -67.91 -19.41 -41.54
CA THR A 75 -66.63 -18.68 -41.48
C THR A 75 -66.70 -17.26 -40.94
N SER A 76 -67.89 -16.65 -40.93
CA SER A 76 -68.13 -15.33 -40.37
C SER A 76 -68.82 -15.38 -38.99
N TYR A 77 -68.88 -16.55 -38.34
CA TYR A 77 -69.61 -16.69 -37.08
C TYR A 77 -68.79 -16.15 -35.90
N ASP A 78 -69.32 -15.10 -35.26
CA ASP A 78 -68.71 -14.39 -34.14
C ASP A 78 -68.62 -15.22 -32.85
N GLY A 79 -69.24 -16.42 -32.81
CA GLY A 79 -69.22 -17.33 -31.67
C GLY A 79 -68.30 -18.54 -31.81
N ARG A 80 -67.30 -18.48 -32.70
CA ARG A 80 -66.29 -19.53 -32.84
C ARG A 80 -65.36 -19.56 -31.63
N ILE A 81 -65.19 -20.75 -31.06
CA ILE A 81 -64.32 -20.99 -29.91
C ILE A 81 -63.34 -22.09 -30.29
N LEU A 82 -62.04 -21.75 -30.28
CA LEU A 82 -60.98 -22.75 -30.33
C LEU A 82 -60.69 -23.21 -28.91
N THR A 83 -60.90 -24.50 -28.64
CA THR A 83 -60.49 -25.14 -27.39
C THR A 83 -59.14 -25.81 -27.55
N ILE A 84 -58.17 -25.41 -26.72
CA ILE A 84 -56.82 -25.96 -26.63
C ILE A 84 -56.76 -26.85 -25.40
N TYR A 85 -56.39 -28.11 -25.60
CA TYR A 85 -56.14 -29.09 -24.55
C TYR A 85 -54.64 -29.34 -24.44
N CYS A 86 -54.13 -29.39 -23.22
CA CYS A 86 -52.81 -29.91 -22.92
C CYS A 86 -52.93 -30.87 -21.75
N ASN A 87 -52.31 -32.05 -21.84
CA ASN A 87 -52.36 -33.01 -20.74
C ASN A 87 -51.82 -32.39 -19.44
N GLY A 88 -52.54 -32.56 -18.33
CA GLY A 88 -52.20 -31.95 -17.05
C GLY A 88 -52.69 -30.51 -16.83
N PHE A 89 -53.40 -29.92 -17.77
CA PHE A 89 -53.96 -28.56 -17.65
C PHE A 89 -55.48 -28.52 -17.92
N ASP A 90 -56.17 -27.57 -17.29
CA ASP A 90 -57.52 -27.19 -17.69
C ASP A 90 -57.52 -26.71 -19.15
N LYS A 91 -58.59 -27.02 -19.89
CA LYS A 91 -58.77 -26.54 -21.27
C LYS A 91 -58.71 -25.01 -21.33
N TYR A 92 -58.06 -24.49 -22.36
CA TYR A 92 -58.09 -23.06 -22.67
C TYR A 92 -59.07 -22.83 -23.82
N GLU A 93 -60.02 -21.91 -23.63
CA GLU A 93 -60.99 -21.54 -24.65
C GLU A 93 -60.62 -20.15 -25.18
N MET A 94 -60.31 -20.08 -26.47
CA MET A 94 -60.05 -18.84 -27.18
C MET A 94 -61.34 -18.40 -27.87
N PRO A 95 -62.09 -17.43 -27.30
CA PRO A 95 -63.32 -16.93 -27.90
C PRO A 95 -63.00 -16.04 -29.11
N ASN A 96 -64.00 -15.89 -29.99
CA ASN A 96 -63.93 -15.05 -31.19
C ASN A 96 -62.73 -15.42 -32.08
N PHE A 97 -62.52 -16.73 -32.25
CA PHE A 97 -61.47 -17.30 -33.09
C PHE A 97 -61.84 -17.12 -34.58
N ASN A 98 -61.78 -15.90 -35.07
CA ASN A 98 -62.03 -15.55 -36.46
C ASN A 98 -60.92 -14.62 -36.97
N PHE A 99 -60.29 -14.98 -38.07
CA PHE A 99 -59.13 -14.26 -38.62
C PHE A 99 -59.38 -13.90 -40.09
N PRO A 100 -58.96 -12.70 -40.52
CA PRO A 100 -59.05 -12.30 -41.91
C PRO A 100 -58.15 -13.17 -42.80
N ALA A 101 -58.54 -13.28 -44.08
CA ALA A 101 -57.76 -13.99 -45.10
C ALA A 101 -56.33 -13.45 -45.19
N GLY A 102 -55.35 -14.35 -45.32
CA GLY A 102 -53.94 -14.00 -45.47
C GLY A 102 -53.22 -13.61 -44.17
N LEU A 103 -53.90 -13.63 -43.01
CA LEU A 103 -53.28 -13.34 -41.73
C LEU A 103 -52.46 -14.53 -41.21
N ALA A 104 -51.24 -14.25 -40.73
CA ALA A 104 -50.47 -15.15 -39.88
C ALA A 104 -50.38 -14.59 -38.46
N LYS A 105 -50.76 -15.38 -37.45
CA LYS A 105 -50.56 -15.05 -36.03
C LYS A 105 -49.76 -16.11 -35.31
N THR A 106 -48.99 -15.69 -34.31
CA THR A 106 -48.20 -16.58 -33.45
C THR A 106 -48.55 -16.36 -31.99
N TYR A 107 -48.92 -17.43 -31.30
CA TYR A 107 -49.25 -17.46 -29.88
C TYR A 107 -48.20 -18.28 -29.12
N GLN A 108 -47.74 -17.76 -27.99
CA GLN A 108 -46.94 -18.53 -27.03
C GLN A 108 -47.88 -19.20 -26.03
N VAL A 109 -47.74 -20.51 -25.86
CA VAL A 109 -48.43 -21.30 -24.84
C VAL A 109 -47.42 -21.70 -23.77
N SER A 110 -47.75 -21.44 -22.50
CA SER A 110 -46.87 -21.77 -21.38
C SER A 110 -47.65 -22.16 -20.12
N ASP A 111 -46.94 -22.79 -19.18
CA ASP A 111 -47.46 -23.12 -17.85
C ASP A 111 -47.11 -21.97 -16.89
N PRO A 112 -48.09 -21.16 -16.46
CA PRO A 112 -47.85 -20.01 -15.58
C PRO A 112 -47.32 -20.43 -14.20
N TYR A 113 -47.48 -21.70 -13.79
CA TYR A 113 -47.06 -22.22 -12.49
C TYR A 113 -45.80 -23.08 -12.54
N ARG A 114 -45.19 -23.29 -13.72
CA ARG A 114 -43.97 -24.10 -13.87
C ARG A 114 -42.84 -23.63 -12.97
N LYS A 115 -42.72 -22.32 -12.72
CA LYS A 115 -41.71 -21.78 -11.78
C LYS A 115 -42.08 -21.96 -10.30
N LEU A 116 -43.37 -22.02 -9.97
CA LEU A 116 -43.87 -22.08 -8.58
C LEU A 116 -43.88 -23.49 -7.99
N LYS A 117 -44.13 -24.53 -8.81
CA LYS A 117 -44.21 -25.93 -8.34
C LYS A 117 -43.04 -26.81 -8.73
N ASN A 118 -42.11 -26.32 -9.53
CA ASN A 118 -40.96 -27.12 -9.96
C ASN A 118 -39.88 -27.15 -8.86
N PRO A 119 -39.46 -28.35 -8.41
CA PRO A 119 -38.45 -28.52 -7.37
C PRO A 119 -37.14 -27.80 -7.67
N TYR A 120 -36.74 -27.68 -8.94
CA TYR A 120 -35.55 -26.94 -9.37
C TYR A 120 -35.64 -25.48 -8.97
N PHE A 121 -36.69 -24.77 -9.41
CA PHE A 121 -36.83 -23.34 -9.16
C PHE A 121 -37.03 -23.02 -7.67
N GLN A 122 -37.70 -23.90 -6.93
CA GLN A 122 -37.81 -23.80 -5.47
C GLN A 122 -36.45 -23.93 -4.79
N ALA A 123 -35.63 -24.91 -5.20
CA ALA A 123 -34.29 -25.09 -4.68
C ALA A 123 -33.39 -23.89 -5.00
N ILE A 124 -33.48 -23.31 -6.20
CA ILE A 124 -32.74 -22.10 -6.58
C ILE A 124 -33.17 -20.86 -5.77
N ASP A 125 -34.47 -20.67 -5.55
CA ASP A 125 -34.98 -19.55 -4.75
C ASP A 125 -34.54 -19.66 -3.29
N ASN A 126 -34.68 -20.84 -2.69
CA ASN A 126 -34.19 -21.12 -1.34
C ASN A 126 -32.68 -20.91 -1.23
N ALA A 127 -31.91 -21.44 -2.20
CA ALA A 127 -30.46 -21.23 -2.24
C ALA A 127 -30.11 -19.75 -2.30
N THR A 128 -30.83 -18.97 -3.10
CA THR A 128 -30.57 -17.53 -3.27
C THR A 128 -30.86 -16.75 -1.98
N LYS A 129 -31.96 -17.07 -1.28
CA LYS A 129 -32.29 -16.49 0.02
C LYS A 129 -31.25 -16.83 1.08
N LEU A 130 -30.84 -18.09 1.16
CA LEU A 130 -29.81 -18.55 2.09
C LEU A 130 -28.43 -17.96 1.77
N PHE A 131 -28.12 -17.80 0.49
CA PHE A 131 -26.89 -17.15 0.07
C PHE A 131 -26.88 -15.68 0.50
N ALA A 132 -27.96 -14.94 0.24
CA ALA A 132 -28.10 -13.55 0.65
C ALA A 132 -27.95 -13.38 2.17
N SER A 133 -28.50 -14.29 2.98
CA SER A 133 -28.35 -14.27 4.44
C SER A 133 -27.02 -14.81 4.98
N GLY A 134 -26.05 -15.11 4.10
CA GLY A 134 -24.71 -15.57 4.50
C GLY A 134 -24.63 -17.04 4.93
N ASN A 135 -25.70 -17.83 4.71
CA ASN A 135 -25.76 -19.25 5.03
C ASN A 135 -25.33 -20.12 3.84
N TYR A 136 -24.05 -20.01 3.48
CA TYR A 136 -23.48 -20.63 2.29
C TYR A 136 -23.53 -22.15 2.27
N ILE A 137 -23.39 -22.80 3.42
CA ILE A 137 -23.44 -24.27 3.52
C ILE A 137 -24.86 -24.76 3.17
N GLN A 138 -25.89 -24.16 3.75
CA GLN A 138 -27.28 -24.54 3.42
C GLN A 138 -27.66 -24.15 1.99
N ALA A 139 -27.17 -23.01 1.49
CA ALA A 139 -27.35 -22.62 0.11
C ALA A 139 -26.77 -23.67 -0.86
N LYS A 140 -25.57 -24.18 -0.58
CA LYS A 140 -24.97 -25.29 -1.35
C LYS A 140 -25.81 -26.56 -1.29
N THR A 141 -26.38 -26.91 -0.13
CA THR A 141 -27.26 -28.07 -0.01
C THR A 141 -28.48 -27.93 -0.93
N GLN A 142 -29.10 -26.74 -0.99
CA GLN A 142 -30.21 -26.47 -1.92
C GLN A 142 -29.76 -26.54 -3.39
N LEU A 143 -28.60 -26.00 -3.74
CA LEU A 143 -28.05 -26.12 -5.10
C LEU A 143 -27.76 -27.58 -5.48
N ALA A 144 -27.31 -28.41 -4.54
CA ALA A 144 -27.11 -29.84 -4.77
C ALA A 144 -28.42 -30.58 -5.05
N LEU A 145 -29.54 -30.17 -4.42
CA LEU A 145 -30.87 -30.68 -4.76
C LEU A 145 -31.27 -30.28 -6.19
N ALA A 146 -31.00 -29.03 -6.59
CA ALA A 146 -31.26 -28.57 -7.95
C ALA A 146 -30.49 -29.38 -9.02
N LYS A 147 -29.25 -29.83 -8.72
CA LYS A 147 -28.47 -30.70 -9.62
C LYS A 147 -29.10 -32.07 -9.88
N GLN A 148 -29.96 -32.54 -8.98
CA GLN A 148 -30.63 -33.84 -9.11
C GLN A 148 -31.88 -33.78 -9.99
N THR A 149 -32.32 -32.59 -10.41
CA THR A 149 -33.52 -32.44 -11.24
C THR A 149 -33.19 -32.46 -12.74
N PRO A 150 -34.15 -32.83 -13.61
CA PRO A 150 -33.95 -32.83 -15.06
C PRO A 150 -33.56 -31.46 -15.64
N GLU A 151 -34.05 -30.37 -15.04
CA GLU A 151 -33.82 -28.98 -15.45
C GLU A 151 -32.36 -28.56 -15.33
N TYR A 152 -31.56 -29.22 -14.47
CA TYR A 152 -30.12 -28.94 -14.36
C TYR A 152 -29.41 -29.05 -15.71
N LYS A 153 -29.82 -29.97 -16.59
CA LYS A 153 -29.22 -30.10 -17.93
C LYS A 153 -29.33 -28.84 -18.79
N LEU A 154 -30.33 -27.99 -18.52
CA LEU A 154 -30.59 -26.75 -19.24
C LEU A 154 -29.90 -25.54 -18.59
N TYR A 155 -29.53 -25.63 -17.32
CA TYR A 155 -29.08 -24.50 -16.50
C TYR A 155 -27.82 -24.79 -15.67
N ASN A 156 -27.05 -25.80 -16.04
CA ASN A 156 -25.91 -26.33 -15.29
C ASN A 156 -24.88 -25.26 -14.91
N ASP A 157 -24.49 -24.41 -15.87
CA ASP A 157 -23.47 -23.38 -15.68
C ASP A 157 -23.86 -22.39 -14.57
N SER A 158 -25.14 -22.05 -14.45
CA SER A 158 -25.65 -21.13 -13.42
C SER A 158 -25.57 -21.73 -12.01
N VAL A 159 -25.90 -23.02 -11.88
CA VAL A 159 -25.85 -23.73 -10.59
C VAL A 159 -24.40 -23.94 -10.16
N ASP A 160 -23.54 -24.38 -11.08
CA ASP A 160 -22.14 -24.64 -10.80
C ASP A 160 -21.37 -23.36 -10.44
N TYR A 161 -21.66 -22.24 -11.11
CA TYR A 161 -21.12 -20.94 -10.74
C TYR A 161 -21.52 -20.52 -9.31
N LYS A 162 -22.82 -20.66 -8.94
CA LYS A 162 -23.31 -20.32 -7.59
C LYS A 162 -22.65 -21.20 -6.51
N MET A 163 -22.43 -22.48 -6.78
CA MET A 163 -21.73 -23.37 -5.86
C MET A 163 -20.26 -22.96 -5.68
N ALA A 164 -19.56 -22.68 -6.78
CA ALA A 164 -18.16 -22.25 -6.75
C ALA A 164 -17.98 -20.90 -6.02
N ALA A 165 -18.94 -19.98 -6.18
CA ALA A 165 -18.97 -18.73 -5.42
C ALA A 165 -19.11 -18.99 -3.92
N ALA A 166 -20.05 -19.86 -3.51
CA ALA A 166 -20.22 -20.24 -2.11
C ALA A 166 -18.96 -20.89 -1.51
N ASP A 167 -18.29 -21.78 -2.27
CA ASP A 167 -17.02 -22.40 -1.85
C ASP A 167 -15.89 -21.37 -1.66
N SER A 168 -15.79 -20.42 -2.58
CA SER A 168 -14.80 -19.34 -2.50
C SER A 168 -15.04 -18.47 -1.28
N ILE A 169 -16.30 -18.12 -0.99
CA ILE A 169 -16.66 -17.31 0.18
C ILE A 169 -16.31 -18.04 1.48
N ILE A 170 -16.66 -19.32 1.62
CA ILE A 170 -16.34 -20.11 2.81
C ILE A 170 -14.83 -20.10 3.06
N LYS A 171 -14.04 -20.39 2.02
CA LYS A 171 -12.57 -20.37 2.11
C LYS A 171 -12.03 -19.00 2.50
N TRP A 172 -12.51 -17.92 1.89
CA TRP A 172 -12.05 -16.57 2.23
C TRP A 172 -12.46 -16.15 3.64
N ARG A 173 -13.61 -16.62 4.14
CA ARG A 173 -14.04 -16.35 5.52
C ARG A 173 -13.08 -17.00 6.51
N ASP A 174 -12.69 -18.25 6.28
CA ASP A 174 -11.72 -18.96 7.12
C ASP A 174 -10.34 -18.28 7.10
N LEU A 175 -9.89 -17.84 5.92
CA LEU A 175 -8.62 -17.11 5.78
C LEU A 175 -8.65 -15.72 6.44
N GLY A 176 -9.78 -15.01 6.35
CA GLY A 176 -9.98 -13.75 7.05
C GLY A 176 -9.94 -13.91 8.57
N ASP A 177 -10.61 -14.95 9.08
CA ASP A 177 -10.62 -15.27 10.51
C ASP A 177 -9.27 -15.73 11.04
N ALA A 178 -8.51 -16.47 10.24
CA ALA A 178 -7.12 -16.82 10.56
C ALA A 178 -6.23 -15.59 10.63
N ALA A 179 -6.35 -14.67 9.65
CA ALA A 179 -5.58 -13.43 9.64
C ALA A 179 -5.88 -12.53 10.84
N LEU A 180 -7.14 -12.49 11.31
CA LEU A 180 -7.50 -11.76 12.54
C LEU A 180 -6.84 -12.34 13.79
N LYS A 181 -6.70 -13.68 13.89
CA LYS A 181 -6.00 -14.31 15.01
C LYS A 181 -4.52 -13.94 15.07
N GLU A 182 -3.92 -13.65 13.91
CA GLU A 182 -2.55 -13.17 13.78
C GLU A 182 -2.42 -11.63 13.88
N ILE A 183 -3.53 -10.91 14.14
CA ILE A 183 -3.56 -9.44 14.20
C ILE A 183 -3.15 -8.82 12.85
N ASN A 184 -3.39 -9.53 11.75
CA ASN A 184 -3.11 -9.07 10.39
C ASN A 184 -4.39 -8.47 9.77
N TYR A 185 -4.74 -7.27 10.24
CA TYR A 185 -5.98 -6.59 9.86
C TYR A 185 -6.08 -6.32 8.36
N MET A 186 -4.96 -6.00 7.70
CA MET A 186 -4.92 -5.73 6.25
C MET A 186 -5.24 -6.97 5.42
N THR A 187 -4.74 -8.13 5.81
CA THR A 187 -5.04 -9.38 5.12
C THR A 187 -6.48 -9.81 5.38
N ALA A 188 -6.94 -9.67 6.62
CA ALA A 188 -8.33 -9.96 6.99
C ALA A 188 -9.33 -9.10 6.21
N SER A 189 -9.13 -7.78 6.19
CA SER A 189 -10.01 -6.84 5.51
C SER A 189 -10.10 -7.11 4.00
N ARG A 190 -8.98 -7.47 3.35
CA ARG A 190 -8.97 -7.87 1.92
C ARG A 190 -9.79 -9.12 1.64
N TYR A 191 -9.79 -10.11 2.53
CA TYR A 191 -10.63 -11.30 2.35
C TYR A 191 -12.11 -10.99 2.56
N PHE A 192 -12.47 -10.21 3.58
CA PHE A 192 -13.85 -9.81 3.79
C PHE A 192 -14.38 -8.92 2.66
N ASP A 193 -13.58 -7.99 2.12
CA ASP A 193 -13.94 -7.19 0.94
C ASP A 193 -14.21 -8.09 -0.29
N LYS A 194 -13.40 -9.13 -0.54
CA LYS A 194 -13.65 -10.10 -1.61
C LYS A 194 -14.98 -10.81 -1.45
N ILE A 195 -15.36 -11.16 -0.21
CA ILE A 195 -16.65 -11.79 0.07
C ILE A 195 -17.79 -10.80 -0.20
N LEU A 196 -17.68 -9.56 0.28
CA LEU A 196 -18.72 -8.53 0.10
C LEU A 196 -18.91 -8.15 -1.37
N LYS A 197 -17.88 -8.27 -2.21
CA LYS A 197 -18.01 -8.13 -3.68
C LYS A 197 -18.87 -9.23 -4.31
N LEU A 198 -18.86 -10.44 -3.76
CA LEU A 198 -19.70 -11.55 -4.24
C LEU A 198 -21.08 -11.55 -3.58
N ASN A 199 -21.17 -11.12 -2.32
CA ASN A 199 -22.42 -10.98 -1.58
C ASN A 199 -22.44 -9.71 -0.72
N PRO A 200 -22.92 -8.59 -1.28
CA PRO A 200 -23.04 -7.33 -0.53
C PRO A 200 -24.06 -7.36 0.61
N GLN A 201 -24.92 -8.39 0.67
CA GLN A 201 -25.99 -8.53 1.66
C GLN A 201 -25.56 -9.36 2.89
N ASP A 202 -24.34 -9.90 2.92
CA ASP A 202 -23.81 -10.67 4.06
C ASP A 202 -23.53 -9.73 5.26
N GLU A 203 -24.53 -9.55 6.12
CA GLU A 203 -24.43 -8.66 7.28
C GLU A 203 -23.33 -9.08 8.25
N TYR A 204 -23.15 -10.39 8.46
CA TYR A 204 -22.12 -10.91 9.35
C TYR A 204 -20.71 -10.53 8.88
N VAL A 205 -20.45 -10.68 7.57
CA VAL A 205 -19.13 -10.33 7.01
C VAL A 205 -18.94 -8.81 6.97
N ARG A 206 -20.00 -8.04 6.71
CA ARG A 206 -19.96 -6.57 6.78
C ARG A 206 -19.56 -6.09 8.16
N ASP A 207 -20.21 -6.58 9.21
CA ASP A 207 -19.91 -6.22 10.59
C ASP A 207 -18.47 -6.62 10.98
N LYS A 208 -18.01 -7.79 10.53
CA LYS A 208 -16.61 -8.22 10.71
C LYS A 208 -15.62 -7.34 9.97
N TYR A 209 -15.92 -6.93 8.75
CA TYR A 209 -15.08 -6.02 7.98
C TYR A 209 -14.95 -4.67 8.68
N GLU A 210 -16.07 -4.08 9.10
CA GLU A 210 -16.09 -2.78 9.78
C GLU A 210 -15.35 -2.83 11.12
N SER A 211 -15.62 -3.85 11.94
CA SER A 211 -14.89 -4.04 13.21
C SER A 211 -13.38 -4.24 13.01
N THR A 212 -12.98 -4.96 11.95
CA THR A 212 -11.56 -5.13 11.58
C THR A 212 -10.89 -3.78 11.29
N LEU A 213 -11.55 -2.90 10.53
CA LEU A 213 -11.03 -1.57 10.22
C LEU A 213 -10.95 -0.67 11.46
N ILE A 214 -11.94 -0.75 12.35
CA ILE A 214 -11.93 -0.03 13.63
C ILE A 214 -10.75 -0.49 14.49
N SER A 215 -10.58 -1.80 14.69
CA SER A 215 -9.46 -2.36 15.46
C SER A 215 -8.10 -1.95 14.88
N MET A 216 -7.96 -1.98 13.55
CA MET A 216 -6.75 -1.52 12.87
C MET A 216 -6.45 -0.05 13.21
N SER A 217 -7.45 0.83 13.09
CA SER A 217 -7.30 2.25 13.39
C SER A 217 -6.90 2.49 14.85
N THR A 218 -7.56 1.81 15.78
CA THR A 218 -7.27 1.91 17.22
C THR A 218 -5.86 1.44 17.56
N ASP A 219 -5.42 0.30 17.03
CA ASP A 219 -4.08 -0.21 17.28
C ASP A 219 -2.99 0.68 16.67
N CYS A 220 -3.21 1.19 15.46
CA CYS A 220 -2.32 2.16 14.83
C CYS A 220 -2.13 3.42 15.71
N GLN A 221 -3.23 3.96 16.26
CA GLN A 221 -3.17 5.12 17.15
C GLN A 221 -2.44 4.79 18.47
N ASN A 222 -2.75 3.65 19.08
CA ASN A 222 -2.12 3.22 20.33
C ASN A 222 -0.61 3.01 20.16
N TYR A 223 -0.19 2.34 19.08
CA TYR A 223 1.24 2.17 18.79
C TYR A 223 1.94 3.50 18.56
N PHE A 224 1.30 4.44 17.86
CA PHE A 224 1.91 5.76 17.64
C PHE A 224 2.06 6.54 18.94
N MET A 225 1.02 6.60 19.77
CA MET A 225 1.08 7.28 21.06
C MET A 225 2.15 6.69 21.98
N LEU A 226 2.24 5.36 22.05
CA LEU A 226 3.26 4.69 22.85
C LEU A 226 4.67 4.94 22.30
N ALA A 227 4.84 4.95 20.96
CA ALA A 227 6.11 5.28 20.33
C ALA A 227 6.55 6.72 20.65
N GLU A 228 5.64 7.70 20.60
CA GLU A 228 5.93 9.09 20.96
C GLU A 228 6.28 9.26 22.45
N ASP A 229 5.60 8.56 23.35
CA ASP A 229 5.94 8.58 24.78
C ASP A 229 7.34 8.00 25.04
N LEU A 230 7.65 6.83 24.46
CA LEU A 230 8.98 6.22 24.53
C LEU A 230 10.05 7.14 23.93
N PHE A 231 9.73 7.81 22.83
CA PHE A 231 10.62 8.79 22.19
C PHE A 231 10.89 9.99 23.10
N ALA A 232 9.85 10.54 23.75
CA ALA A 232 9.98 11.64 24.71
C ALA A 232 10.83 11.24 25.93
N ASN A 233 10.67 10.00 26.39
CA ASN A 233 11.46 9.40 27.45
C ASN A 233 12.89 8.98 27.03
N LYS A 234 13.28 9.24 25.77
CA LYS A 234 14.58 8.90 25.16
C LYS A 234 14.86 7.39 25.07
N ASP A 235 13.85 6.54 25.21
CA ASP A 235 13.94 5.09 24.97
C ASP A 235 13.78 4.82 23.47
N TYR A 236 14.80 5.20 22.71
CA TYR A 236 14.77 5.16 21.24
C TYR A 236 14.71 3.74 20.67
N ASP A 237 15.26 2.75 21.37
CA ASP A 237 15.24 1.35 20.90
C ASP A 237 13.83 0.77 20.92
N ARG A 238 13.09 1.01 22.01
CA ARG A 238 11.69 0.60 22.08
C ARG A 238 10.80 1.44 21.19
N ALA A 239 11.02 2.76 21.14
CA ALA A 239 10.27 3.65 20.24
C ALA A 239 10.37 3.20 18.77
N LEU A 240 11.57 2.85 18.29
CA LEU A 240 11.77 2.29 16.94
C LEU A 240 10.93 1.05 16.67
N THR A 241 10.82 0.16 17.66
CA THR A 241 10.03 -1.08 17.52
C THR A 241 8.56 -0.78 17.24
N TYR A 242 7.98 0.20 17.94
CA TYR A 242 6.59 0.59 17.74
C TYR A 242 6.38 1.42 16.47
N TYR A 243 7.29 2.34 16.13
CA TYR A 243 7.21 3.02 14.83
C TYR A 243 7.30 2.04 13.65
N GLN A 244 8.11 1.00 13.75
CA GLN A 244 8.21 -0.01 12.69
C GLN A 244 6.91 -0.80 12.55
N LYS A 245 6.23 -1.16 13.65
CA LYS A 245 4.91 -1.82 13.60
C LYS A 245 3.86 -1.01 12.84
N ILE A 246 3.89 0.32 12.99
CA ILE A 246 2.96 1.24 12.30
C ILE A 246 3.19 1.18 10.78
N ILE A 247 4.45 1.06 10.35
CA ILE A 247 4.80 0.91 8.93
C ILE A 247 4.40 -0.47 8.42
N ASP A 248 4.74 -1.52 9.17
CA ASP A 248 4.46 -2.90 8.78
C ASP A 248 2.96 -3.20 8.66
N GLN A 249 2.13 -2.49 9.44
CA GLN A 249 0.66 -2.55 9.37
C GLN A 249 0.03 -1.60 8.35
N GLU A 250 0.84 -0.89 7.54
CA GLU A 250 0.38 0.10 6.54
C GLU A 250 -0.56 1.16 7.14
N CYS A 251 -0.31 1.58 8.38
CA CYS A 251 -1.13 2.57 9.07
C CYS A 251 -1.06 3.95 8.40
N ILE A 252 -2.11 4.76 8.58
CA ILE A 252 -2.18 6.16 8.08
C ILE A 252 -1.00 7.02 8.58
N LEU A 253 -0.47 6.72 9.76
CA LEU A 253 0.65 7.44 10.39
C LEU A 253 2.05 6.94 9.94
N ALA A 254 2.13 6.04 8.96
CA ALA A 254 3.39 5.45 8.51
C ALA A 254 4.43 6.48 8.08
N THR A 255 4.04 7.55 7.39
CA THR A 255 4.97 8.62 6.96
C THR A 255 5.60 9.32 8.16
N GLN A 256 4.80 9.66 9.17
CA GLN A 256 5.30 10.31 10.39
C GLN A 256 6.20 9.37 11.20
N ALA A 257 5.82 8.09 11.30
CA ALA A 257 6.65 7.06 11.94
C ALA A 257 8.01 6.90 11.23
N GLN A 258 8.02 6.92 9.89
CA GLN A 258 9.24 6.82 9.09
C GLN A 258 10.19 7.99 9.32
N GLU A 259 9.68 9.23 9.41
CA GLU A 259 10.49 10.40 9.74
C GLU A 259 11.17 10.25 11.11
N LYS A 260 10.43 9.77 12.12
CA LYS A 260 10.96 9.51 13.45
C LYS A 260 12.03 8.41 13.44
N ILE A 261 11.83 7.33 12.67
CA ILE A 261 12.83 6.27 12.50
C ILE A 261 14.12 6.83 11.90
N LEU A 262 14.02 7.65 10.84
CA LEU A 262 15.18 8.26 10.20
C LEU A 262 15.93 9.17 11.17
N TYR A 263 15.21 10.00 11.94
CA TYR A 263 15.80 10.84 12.98
C TYR A 263 16.59 10.02 14.00
N ILE A 264 16.01 8.92 14.52
CA ILE A 264 16.68 8.08 15.51
C ILE A 264 17.93 7.42 14.92
N LYS A 265 17.86 6.95 13.66
CA LYS A 265 19.00 6.33 12.97
C LYS A 265 20.15 7.32 12.77
N ASP A 266 19.86 8.51 12.26
CA ASP A 266 20.84 9.58 12.08
C ASP A 266 21.47 9.98 13.43
N TRP A 267 20.66 10.12 14.47
CA TRP A 267 21.16 10.39 15.82
C TRP A 267 22.11 9.29 16.32
N LYS A 268 21.78 8.01 16.13
CA LYS A 268 22.65 6.88 16.53
C LYS A 268 23.96 6.85 15.75
N GLU A 269 23.93 7.14 14.45
CA GLU A 269 25.14 7.21 13.61
C GLU A 269 26.04 8.40 13.99
N SER A 270 25.44 9.54 14.34
CA SER A 270 26.18 10.71 14.82
C SER A 270 26.99 10.44 16.10
N ARG A 271 26.51 9.51 16.96
CA ARG A 271 27.22 9.12 18.19
C ARG A 271 28.40 8.19 17.93
N LYS A 272 28.32 7.35 16.89
CA LYS A 272 29.40 6.41 16.51
C LYS A 272 30.56 7.09 15.78
N SER A 273 30.39 8.34 15.36
CA SER A 273 31.32 9.03 14.46
C SER A 273 32.07 10.20 15.12
N LYS A 274 32.13 10.21 16.46
CA LYS A 274 33.11 10.99 17.22
C LYS A 274 34.42 10.21 17.21
N SER A 275 35.48 10.82 16.69
CA SER A 275 36.83 10.28 16.88
C SER A 275 37.72 11.28 17.57
N GLU A 276 38.53 10.82 18.51
CA GLU A 276 39.53 11.63 19.19
C GLU A 276 40.87 11.44 18.48
N PHE A 277 41.73 12.46 18.51
CA PHE A 277 43.09 12.36 17.98
C PHE A 277 44.11 12.83 19.01
N PHE A 278 45.29 12.22 18.94
CA PHE A 278 46.51 12.65 19.62
C PHE A 278 47.64 12.67 18.59
N VAL A 279 48.26 13.83 18.40
CA VAL A 279 49.30 14.05 17.38
C VAL A 279 50.53 14.65 18.02
N TYR A 280 51.70 14.07 17.73
CA TYR A 280 52.98 14.72 18.01
C TYR A 280 53.31 15.67 16.86
N GLU A 281 53.61 16.92 17.15
CA GLU A 281 53.95 17.94 16.16
C GLU A 281 55.41 18.38 16.30
N TYR A 282 56.05 18.59 15.15
CA TYR A 282 57.46 18.96 15.08
C TYR A 282 57.68 20.24 14.26
N ASN A 283 58.57 21.09 14.78
CA ASN A 283 59.20 22.20 14.07
C ASN A 283 60.63 22.39 14.62
N PRO A 284 61.63 22.77 13.79
CA PRO A 284 62.99 23.04 14.27
C PRO A 284 63.10 24.02 15.45
N THR A 285 62.22 25.01 15.58
CA THR A 285 62.27 26.00 16.68
C THR A 285 61.57 25.55 17.96
N THR A 286 60.56 24.69 17.85
CA THR A 286 59.82 24.10 18.98
C THR A 286 59.63 22.61 18.71
N PRO A 287 60.69 21.80 18.91
CA PRO A 287 60.71 20.40 18.48
C PRO A 287 59.76 19.51 19.28
N ILE A 288 59.28 19.95 20.46
CA ILE A 288 58.42 19.18 21.35
C ILE A 288 57.00 19.74 21.25
N GLY A 289 56.14 19.11 20.45
CA GLY A 289 54.75 19.54 20.28
C GLY A 289 53.75 18.40 20.40
N PHE A 290 52.59 18.67 21.00
CA PHE A 290 51.45 17.76 20.96
C PHE A 290 50.14 18.50 20.71
N SER A 291 49.26 17.86 19.95
CA SER A 291 47.90 18.30 19.71
C SER A 291 46.90 17.21 20.06
N VAL A 292 45.84 17.59 20.75
CA VAL A 292 44.70 16.73 21.05
C VAL A 292 43.42 17.36 20.57
N GLY A 293 42.45 16.55 20.17
CA GLY A 293 41.16 17.09 19.78
C GLY A 293 40.16 16.03 19.33
N THR A 294 39.02 16.53 18.86
CA THR A 294 37.89 15.72 18.41
C THR A 294 37.57 16.01 16.96
N CYS A 295 37.56 14.97 16.13
CA CYS A 295 37.04 14.99 14.77
C CYS A 295 35.60 14.47 14.79
N ASN A 296 34.65 15.40 14.65
CA ASN A 296 33.23 15.12 14.53
C ASN A 296 32.80 15.11 13.05
N THR A 297 31.85 14.25 12.70
CA THR A 297 31.31 14.11 11.33
C THR A 297 30.17 15.06 11.00
N HIS A 298 29.36 15.45 11.99
CA HIS A 298 28.15 16.26 11.83
C HIS A 298 28.15 17.57 12.64
N LYS A 299 29.15 17.79 13.50
CA LYS A 299 29.31 18.99 14.33
C LYS A 299 30.77 19.46 14.29
N SER A 300 31.05 20.67 14.79
CA SER A 300 32.41 21.08 15.09
C SER A 300 32.95 20.30 16.29
N GLY A 301 34.21 19.90 16.23
CA GLY A 301 34.98 19.44 17.38
C GLY A 301 35.84 20.57 17.94
N GLY A 302 36.62 20.25 18.96
CA GLY A 302 37.61 21.14 19.55
C GLY A 302 39.02 20.57 19.43
N PHE A 303 40.04 21.44 19.43
CA PHE A 303 41.44 21.03 19.57
C PHE A 303 42.19 21.91 20.57
N PHE A 304 43.28 21.35 21.08
CA PHE A 304 44.30 22.01 21.87
C PHE A 304 45.67 21.59 21.36
N THR A 305 46.62 22.52 21.33
CA THR A 305 48.00 22.31 20.92
C THR A 305 48.92 22.99 21.93
N LEU A 306 49.97 22.29 22.34
CA LEU A 306 51.11 22.85 23.07
C LEU A 306 52.40 22.51 22.33
N ARG A 307 53.28 23.49 22.14
CA ARG A 307 54.60 23.31 21.54
C ARG A 307 55.66 24.04 22.36
N THR A 308 56.80 23.41 22.56
CA THR A 308 57.91 23.95 23.35
C THR A 308 59.26 23.52 22.79
N ASN A 309 60.35 24.11 23.30
CA ASN A 309 61.71 23.64 23.11
C ASN A 309 62.35 23.24 24.44
N VAL A 310 63.54 22.62 24.36
CA VAL A 310 64.26 22.10 25.53
C VAL A 310 64.68 23.22 26.47
N ASP A 311 65.00 24.39 25.92
CA ASP A 311 65.41 25.60 26.62
C ASP A 311 64.44 26.05 27.72
N VAL A 312 63.13 25.77 27.58
CA VAL A 312 62.14 26.04 28.64
C VAL A 312 62.51 25.33 29.94
N PHE A 313 62.98 24.08 29.87
CA PHE A 313 63.39 23.33 31.05
C PHE A 313 64.72 23.82 31.63
N HIS A 314 65.57 24.45 30.81
CA HIS A 314 66.79 25.08 31.31
C HIS A 314 66.49 26.41 31.99
N ALA A 315 65.62 27.24 31.40
CA ALA A 315 65.17 28.49 32.00
C ALA A 315 64.48 28.27 33.36
N MET A 316 63.74 27.16 33.52
CA MET A 316 63.13 26.77 34.80
C MET A 316 64.14 26.51 35.93
N LYS A 317 65.42 26.29 35.64
CA LYS A 317 66.47 26.14 36.67
C LYS A 317 66.85 27.47 37.31
N GLY A 318 66.41 28.61 36.75
CA GLY A 318 66.66 29.94 37.29
C GLY A 318 68.11 30.41 37.18
N VAL A 319 68.93 29.76 36.36
CA VAL A 319 70.30 30.18 36.09
C VAL A 319 70.29 31.11 34.88
N PRO A 320 70.76 32.37 35.00
CA PRO A 320 70.86 33.27 33.86
C PRO A 320 71.79 32.71 32.80
N ASP A 321 71.29 32.61 31.57
CA ASP A 321 72.07 32.19 30.40
C ASP A 321 71.46 32.82 29.14
N GLU A 322 72.20 33.77 28.56
CA GLU A 322 71.78 34.52 27.37
C GLU A 322 71.72 33.67 26.10
N LEU A 323 72.35 32.48 26.10
CA LEU A 323 72.31 31.53 24.98
C LEU A 323 71.02 30.71 24.93
N ILE A 324 70.20 30.77 25.99
CA ILE A 324 69.00 29.96 26.13
C ILE A 324 67.78 30.75 25.65
N HIS A 325 67.00 30.14 24.77
CA HIS A 325 65.93 30.79 24.05
C HIS A 325 64.60 30.03 24.22
N PRO A 326 64.03 30.01 25.44
CA PRO A 326 62.83 29.27 25.75
C PRO A 326 61.64 29.76 24.92
N ARG A 327 60.90 28.83 24.33
CA ARG A 327 59.74 29.08 23.47
C ARG A 327 58.57 28.23 23.92
N ALA A 328 57.41 28.84 24.08
CA ALA A 328 56.17 28.14 24.39
C ALA A 328 55.03 28.65 23.50
N ASN A 329 54.39 27.74 22.76
CA ASN A 329 53.27 28.07 21.88
C ASN A 329 52.06 27.26 22.31
N VAL A 330 50.93 27.94 22.54
CA VAL A 330 49.66 27.32 22.90
C VAL A 330 48.61 27.74 21.88
N ALA A 331 47.83 26.80 21.37
CA ALA A 331 46.69 27.09 20.52
C ALA A 331 45.50 26.22 20.91
N PHE A 332 44.29 26.75 20.76
CA PHE A 332 43.07 25.99 20.94
C PHE A 332 42.01 26.53 20.00
N GLY A 333 41.01 25.71 19.67
CA GLY A 333 39.94 26.17 18.80
C GLY A 333 39.07 25.05 18.30
N TRP A 334 38.59 25.21 17.07
CA TRP A 334 37.59 24.34 16.49
C TRP A 334 38.18 23.43 15.43
N VAL A 335 37.61 22.23 15.31
CA VAL A 335 37.87 21.25 14.25
C VAL A 335 36.61 21.17 13.41
N ILE A 336 36.70 21.54 12.13
CA ILE A 336 35.56 21.62 11.21
C ILE A 336 35.76 20.63 10.08
N LYS A 337 34.75 19.81 9.80
CA LYS A 337 34.78 18.84 8.70
C LYS A 337 34.68 19.55 7.35
N VAL A 338 35.52 19.15 6.40
CA VAL A 338 35.46 19.60 5.01
C VAL A 338 34.85 18.49 4.16
N TYR A 339 35.55 17.37 4.08
CA TYR A 339 35.15 16.18 3.33
C TYR A 339 35.94 14.99 3.89
N PRO A 340 35.35 13.84 4.22
CA PRO A 340 36.11 12.70 4.73
C PRO A 340 37.23 12.29 3.77
N PRO A 341 38.47 12.08 4.24
CA PRO A 341 38.90 12.05 5.64
C PRO A 341 39.70 13.31 6.05
N VAL A 342 39.22 14.50 5.68
CA VAL A 342 39.89 15.79 5.87
C VAL A 342 39.07 16.73 6.75
N TRP A 343 39.72 17.32 7.75
CA TRP A 343 39.19 18.35 8.65
C TRP A 343 40.14 19.57 8.66
N PHE A 344 39.60 20.76 8.91
CA PHE A 344 40.40 21.95 9.19
C PHE A 344 40.36 22.29 10.68
N THR A 345 41.46 22.80 11.19
CA THR A 345 41.55 23.41 12.52
C THR A 345 41.67 24.92 12.38
N LEU A 346 40.96 25.67 13.22
CA LEU A 346 41.05 27.13 13.30
C LEU A 346 40.92 27.55 14.76
N GLY A 347 41.82 28.40 15.23
CA GLY A 347 41.73 28.91 16.58
C GLY A 347 42.70 30.03 16.90
N PRO A 348 42.44 30.77 17.99
CA PRO A 348 43.44 31.65 18.57
C PRO A 348 44.64 30.84 19.10
N GLY A 349 45.76 31.54 19.25
CA GLY A 349 46.92 30.99 19.91
C GLY A 349 47.79 32.10 20.50
N TYR A 350 48.77 31.68 21.28
CA TYR A 350 49.73 32.50 21.98
C TYR A 350 51.12 31.91 21.75
N SER A 351 52.10 32.76 21.48
CA SER A 351 53.52 32.37 21.46
C SER A 351 54.30 33.25 22.42
N GLY A 352 55.05 32.60 23.31
CA GLY A 352 55.95 33.24 24.26
C GLY A 352 57.41 32.91 23.91
N HIS A 353 58.26 33.93 24.02
CA HIS A 353 59.71 33.78 23.92
C HIS A 353 60.38 34.39 25.14
N GLY A 354 61.04 33.58 25.97
CA GLY A 354 61.70 34.07 27.17
C GLY A 354 63.13 34.51 26.89
N ILE A 355 63.61 35.49 27.65
CA ILE A 355 64.91 36.15 27.46
C ILE A 355 65.42 36.54 28.84
N TRP A 356 66.72 36.35 29.07
CA TRP A 356 67.40 36.97 30.20
C TRP A 356 67.89 38.37 29.79
N LYS A 357 67.49 39.38 30.55
CA LYS A 357 67.94 40.76 30.38
C LYS A 357 68.86 41.14 31.52
N THR A 358 69.99 41.73 31.21
CA THR A 358 70.85 42.36 32.20
C THR A 358 70.30 43.74 32.53
N VAL A 359 69.97 43.94 33.80
CA VAL A 359 69.47 45.18 34.39
C VAL A 359 70.50 45.61 35.44
N LEU A 360 70.75 46.92 35.55
CA LEU A 360 71.60 47.44 36.63
C LEU A 360 70.72 47.69 37.86
N ASP A 361 71.09 47.11 38.99
CA ASP A 361 70.43 47.36 40.28
C ASP A 361 70.79 48.78 40.79
N GLU A 362 70.12 49.26 41.84
CA GLU A 362 70.31 50.60 42.43
C GLU A 362 71.78 50.86 42.86
N ASP A 363 72.54 49.80 43.11
CA ASP A 363 73.97 49.83 43.45
C ASP A 363 74.92 49.74 42.24
N ASN A 364 74.40 49.80 41.00
CA ASN A 364 75.12 49.55 39.72
C ASN A 364 75.71 48.14 39.58
N GLU A 365 75.14 47.14 40.25
CA GLU A 365 75.50 45.73 40.02
C GLU A 365 74.65 45.12 38.90
N GLU A 366 75.22 44.20 38.12
CA GLU A 366 74.50 43.51 37.04
C GLU A 366 73.57 42.45 37.62
N GLU A 367 72.26 42.67 37.53
CA GLU A 367 71.22 41.70 37.84
C GLU A 367 70.60 41.15 36.54
N HIS A 368 70.18 39.89 36.53
CA HIS A 368 69.52 39.29 35.38
C HIS A 368 68.02 39.07 35.64
N GLU A 369 67.18 39.74 34.85
CA GLU A 369 65.73 39.58 34.87
C GLU A 369 65.26 38.67 33.72
N PHE A 370 64.39 37.71 34.01
CA PHE A 370 63.78 36.86 32.99
C PHE A 370 62.46 37.46 32.49
N VAL A 371 62.42 37.84 31.21
CA VAL A 371 61.27 38.50 30.57
C VAL A 371 60.69 37.64 29.45
N TRP A 372 59.36 37.56 29.37
CA TRP A 372 58.65 36.95 28.25
C TRP A 372 58.26 37.99 27.20
N ALA A 373 58.80 37.86 26.00
CA ALA A 373 58.23 38.46 24.81
C ALA A 373 56.97 37.68 24.40
N ASN A 374 55.92 38.40 24.02
CA ASN A 374 54.58 37.84 23.80
C ASN A 374 54.07 38.13 22.38
N ALA A 375 53.42 37.14 21.77
CA ALA A 375 52.76 37.28 20.48
C ALA A 375 51.37 36.61 20.49
N ILE A 376 50.41 37.25 19.83
CA ILE A 376 49.12 36.63 19.48
C ILE A 376 49.35 35.82 18.21
N SER A 377 49.03 34.54 18.25
CA SER A 377 49.47 33.59 17.24
C SER A 377 48.36 32.66 16.78
N PRO A 378 47.38 33.14 16.00
CA PRO A 378 46.32 32.30 15.45
C PRO A 378 46.87 31.13 14.65
N GLU A 379 46.18 30.01 14.74
CA GLU A 379 46.53 28.75 14.08
C GLU A 379 45.42 28.34 13.11
N VAL A 380 45.84 27.97 11.90
CA VAL A 380 45.02 27.27 10.91
C VAL A 380 45.74 25.98 10.55
N GLY A 381 45.02 24.86 10.51
CA GLY A 381 45.63 23.59 10.18
C GLY A 381 44.71 22.66 9.40
N VAL A 382 45.30 21.58 8.88
CA VAL A 382 44.62 20.51 8.15
C VAL A 382 44.91 19.21 8.86
N ILE A 383 43.87 18.43 9.13
CA ILE A 383 43.95 17.09 9.68
C ILE A 383 43.48 16.11 8.63
N VAL A 384 44.29 15.09 8.34
CA VAL A 384 43.94 13.96 7.51
C VAL A 384 43.94 12.70 8.37
N LYS A 385 42.81 12.00 8.38
CA LYS A 385 42.66 10.71 9.07
C LYS A 385 42.82 9.57 8.08
N PHE A 386 43.71 8.62 8.37
CA PHE A 386 43.79 7.39 7.62
C PHE A 386 43.79 6.21 8.59
N TRP A 387 42.63 5.55 8.70
CA TRP A 387 42.41 4.46 9.65
C TRP A 387 42.66 4.90 11.12
N HIS A 388 43.69 4.37 11.77
CA HIS A 388 44.13 4.77 13.12
C HIS A 388 45.24 5.81 13.13
N ILE A 389 45.70 6.26 11.95
CA ILE A 389 46.79 7.23 11.82
C ILE A 389 46.19 8.61 11.51
N THR A 390 46.74 9.64 12.13
CA THR A 390 46.36 11.04 11.91
C THR A 390 47.58 11.84 11.48
N LEU A 391 47.47 12.57 10.38
CA LEU A 391 48.45 13.56 9.95
C LEU A 391 47.86 14.94 10.17
N LYS A 392 48.63 15.84 10.81
CA LYS A 392 48.25 17.23 11.01
C LYS A 392 49.32 18.14 10.41
N TYR A 393 48.89 19.12 9.64
CA TYR A 393 49.71 20.25 9.26
C TYR A 393 49.13 21.51 9.89
N SER A 394 49.95 22.29 10.58
CA SER A 394 49.51 23.52 11.24
C SER A 394 50.35 24.69 10.75
N PHE A 395 49.66 25.76 10.38
CA PHE A 395 50.21 27.06 10.04
C PHE A 395 49.85 28.06 11.13
N GLN A 396 50.86 28.75 11.64
CA GLN A 396 50.72 29.74 12.69
C GLN A 396 51.29 31.07 12.20
N TYR A 397 50.57 32.16 12.44
CA TYR A 397 51.04 33.50 12.11
C TYR A 397 51.20 34.32 13.38
N ASN A 398 52.38 34.90 13.60
CA ASN A 398 52.70 35.60 14.85
C ASN A 398 52.50 37.11 14.71
N PHE A 399 51.63 37.66 15.55
CA PHE A 399 51.45 39.10 15.77
C PHE A 399 52.14 39.50 17.07
N ASN A 400 53.34 40.07 16.94
CA ASN A 400 54.14 40.51 18.08
C ASN A 400 53.43 41.67 18.78
N LEU A 401 53.29 41.59 20.10
CA LEU A 401 52.62 42.63 20.88
C LEU A 401 53.53 43.83 21.13
N GLU A 402 54.85 43.61 21.17
CA GLU A 402 55.85 44.66 21.37
C GLU A 402 56.79 44.75 20.16
N PRO A 403 56.95 45.94 19.54
CA PRO A 403 57.83 46.11 18.38
C PRO A 403 59.30 45.81 18.67
N SER A 404 59.74 46.04 19.92
CA SER A 404 61.10 45.78 20.42
C SER A 404 61.52 44.31 20.29
N TYR A 405 60.56 43.38 20.30
CA TYR A 405 60.80 41.94 20.18
C TYR A 405 60.44 41.38 18.80
N SER A 406 60.33 42.25 17.79
CA SER A 406 59.86 41.84 16.46
C SER A 406 60.76 40.80 15.79
N ASP A 407 62.07 40.88 16.02
CA ASP A 407 63.08 39.97 15.46
C ASP A 407 63.11 38.58 16.11
N MET A 408 62.47 38.42 17.28
CA MET A 408 62.52 37.18 18.06
C MET A 408 61.51 36.13 17.58
N PHE A 409 60.42 36.59 17.00
CA PHE A 409 59.40 35.73 16.42
C PHE A 409 59.58 35.66 14.91
N LYS A 410 59.73 34.44 14.38
CA LYS A 410 59.46 34.22 12.96
C LYS A 410 58.01 34.60 12.70
N LYS A 411 57.77 35.40 11.66
CA LYS A 411 56.43 35.84 11.25
C LYS A 411 55.46 34.67 11.00
N MET A 412 55.99 33.54 10.54
CA MET A 412 55.24 32.32 10.22
C MET A 412 55.89 31.09 10.84
N GLY A 413 55.06 30.19 11.35
CA GLY A 413 55.43 28.87 11.85
C GLY A 413 54.70 27.77 11.07
N HIS A 414 55.44 26.73 10.69
CA HIS A 414 54.91 25.55 10.01
C HIS A 414 55.20 24.32 10.84
N TYR A 415 54.18 23.51 11.10
CA TYR A 415 54.30 22.33 11.95
C TYR A 415 53.72 21.14 11.23
N VAL A 416 54.45 20.03 11.28
CA VAL A 416 53.98 18.75 10.75
C VAL A 416 53.89 17.80 11.93
N GLY A 417 52.77 17.11 12.03
CA GLY A 417 52.53 16.15 13.07
C GLY A 417 51.98 14.83 12.56
N ILE A 418 52.35 13.78 13.27
CA ILE A 418 51.86 12.42 13.09
C ILE A 418 51.36 11.88 14.42
N GLY A 419 50.27 11.13 14.36
CA GLY A 419 49.58 10.67 15.55
C GLY A 419 48.59 9.57 15.28
N VAL A 420 47.74 9.37 16.27
CA VAL A 420 46.70 8.33 16.26
C VAL A 420 45.31 8.94 16.42
N CYS A 421 44.30 8.19 15.99
CA CYS A 421 42.89 8.49 16.28
C CYS A 421 42.09 7.23 16.62
N TRP A 422 41.10 7.40 17.48
CA TRP A 422 40.22 6.33 17.97
C TRP A 422 38.76 6.77 18.01
#